data_AF-A0A4E0R239-F1
#
_entry.id   AF-A0A4E0R239-F1
#
_cell.length_a   1.000
_cell.length_b   1.000
_cell.length_c   1.000
_cell.angle_alpha   90.00
_cell.angle_beta   90.00
_cell.angle_gamma   90.00
#
_symmetry.space_group_name_H-M   'P 1'
#
loop_
_entity.id
_entity.type
_entity.pdbx_description
1 polymer ?
#
loop_
_entity_poly.entity_id
_entity_poly.type
_entity_poly.pdbx_seq_one_letter_code
_entity_poly.pdbx_strand_id
1 'polypeptide(L)'
;MNDGPKDIVGIQFALKASRQALLPKIRILQEENIVSVVDGFCQLTVYGRILVEKMVPLLDTFDSLGDIGSYDMAFIPPHLFK
;
A
#
# COMPACT_ATOMS: atom_id res chain seq x y z
N MET A 1 -5.91 9.79 6.03
CA MET A 1 -5.93 8.51 6.78
C MET A 1 -4.86 8.59 7.88
N ASN A 2 -5.26 8.96 9.10
CA ASN A 2 -4.44 8.77 10.30
C ASN A 2 -5.11 7.65 11.11
N ASP A 3 -5.16 6.46 10.50
CA ASP A 3 -5.54 5.28 11.26
C ASP A 3 -4.41 5.09 12.28
N GLY A 4 -4.71 5.25 13.56
CA GLY A 4 -3.73 5.11 14.64
C GLY A 4 -3.07 3.72 14.67
N PRO A 5 -2.34 3.39 15.75
CA PRO A 5 -1.70 2.09 15.89
C PRO A 5 -2.69 0.93 15.65
N LYS A 6 -2.32 -0.01 14.78
CA LYS A 6 -3.12 -1.19 14.44
C LYS A 6 -2.50 -2.42 15.07
N ASP A 7 -3.35 -3.25 15.65
CA ASP A 7 -2.90 -4.54 16.16
C ASP A 7 -2.47 -5.47 15.00
N ILE A 8 -1.45 -6.30 15.22
CA ILE A 8 -0.90 -7.18 14.17
C ILE A 8 -1.91 -8.24 13.69
N VAL A 9 -2.82 -8.70 14.56
CA VAL A 9 -3.90 -9.64 14.19
C VAL A 9 -4.92 -8.95 13.28
N GLY A 10 -5.27 -7.70 13.56
CA GLY A 10 -6.09 -6.85 12.69
C GLY A 10 -5.46 -6.66 11.31
N ILE A 11 -4.14 -6.45 11.26
CA ILE A 11 -3.39 -6.36 9.99
C ILE A 11 -3.43 -7.71 9.24
N GLN A 12 -3.27 -8.84 9.93
CA GLN A 12 -3.35 -10.17 9.30
C GLN A 12 -4.72 -10.40 8.66
N PHE A 13 -5.78 -10.02 9.37
CA PHE A 13 -7.15 -10.15 8.88
C PHE A 13 -7.40 -9.27 7.66
N ALA A 14 -7.02 -7.99 7.73
CA ALA A 14 -7.20 -7.03 6.64
C ALA A 14 -6.43 -7.43 5.37
N LEU A 15 -5.20 -7.94 5.52
CA LEU A 15 -4.34 -8.33 4.41
C LEU A 15 -4.55 -9.79 3.96
N LYS A 16 -5.44 -10.54 4.62
CA LYS A 16 -5.63 -11.99 4.42
C LYS A 16 -4.29 -12.75 4.39
N ALA A 17 -3.37 -12.36 5.26
CA ALA A 17 -2.00 -12.84 5.29
C ALA A 17 -1.72 -13.66 6.55
N SER A 18 -1.02 -14.79 6.41
CA SER A 18 -0.58 -15.57 7.56
C SER A 18 0.46 -14.82 8.39
N ARG A 19 0.53 -15.11 9.69
CA ARG A 19 1.55 -14.53 10.58
C ARG A 19 2.98 -14.77 10.07
N GLN A 20 3.24 -15.96 9.52
CA GLN A 20 4.55 -16.34 8.98
C GLN A 20 4.93 -15.50 7.75
N ALA A 21 3.96 -15.12 6.91
CA ALA A 21 4.19 -14.27 5.75
C ALA A 21 4.29 -12.77 6.12
N LEU A 22 3.58 -12.36 7.17
CA LEU A 22 3.49 -10.95 7.57
C LEU A 22 4.69 -10.49 8.39
N LEU A 23 5.17 -11.29 9.34
CA LEU A 23 6.25 -10.88 10.25
C LEU A 23 7.57 -10.49 9.54
N PRO A 24 8.05 -11.23 8.52
CA PRO A 24 9.23 -10.81 7.78
C PRO A 24 9.04 -9.46 7.09
N LYS A 25 7.85 -9.20 6.53
CA LYS A 25 7.54 -7.92 5.88
C LYS A 25 7.52 -6.77 6.89
N ILE A 26 6.91 -6.96 8.07
CA ILE A 26 6.90 -5.95 9.12
C ILE A 26 8.34 -5.63 9.58
N ARG A 27 9.21 -6.63 9.73
CA ARG A 27 10.62 -6.41 10.10
C ARG A 27 11.35 -5.51 9.10
N ILE A 28 11.21 -5.78 7.80
CA ILE A 28 11.80 -4.95 6.75
C ILE A 28 11.31 -3.49 6.88
N LEU A 29 10.01 -3.30 7.08
CA LEU A 29 9.44 -1.95 7.25
C LEU A 29 9.93 -1.26 8.54
N GLN A 30 10.29 -2.01 9.57
CA GLN A 30 10.89 -1.46 10.80
C GLN A 30 12.36 -1.07 10.58
N GLU A 31 13.12 -1.92 9.88
CA GLU A 31 14.53 -1.67 9.52
C GLU A 31 14.66 -0.40 8.67
N GLU A 32 13.71 -0.19 7.75
CA GLU A 32 13.62 1.02 6.91
C GLU A 32 12.95 2.23 7.62
N ASN A 33 12.67 2.13 8.93
CA ASN A 33 12.04 3.20 9.73
C ASN A 33 10.69 3.69 9.17
N ILE A 34 9.93 2.82 8.49
CA ILE A 34 8.59 3.13 7.94
C ILE A 34 7.53 2.86 9.02
N VAL A 35 7.68 1.77 9.78
CA VAL A 35 6.78 1.40 10.87
C VAL A 35 7.54 1.18 12.18
N SER A 36 6.84 1.32 13.30
CA SER A 36 7.32 0.90 14.62
C SER A 36 6.32 -0.06 15.25
N VAL A 37 6.82 -1.09 15.92
CA VAL A 37 6.00 -2.03 16.68
C VAL A 37 6.26 -1.84 18.17
N VAL A 38 5.23 -1.54 18.94
CA VAL A 38 5.28 -1.40 20.41
C VAL A 38 4.13 -2.22 20.99
N ASP A 39 4.43 -3.12 21.92
CA ASP A 39 3.45 -3.97 22.60
C ASP A 39 2.48 -4.73 21.66
N GLY A 40 2.98 -5.14 20.49
CA GLY A 40 2.17 -5.86 19.49
C GLY A 40 1.30 -4.98 18.59
N PHE A 41 1.38 -3.66 18.74
CA PHE A 41 0.75 -2.68 17.87
C PHE A 41 1.76 -2.11 16.87
N CYS A 42 1.37 -2.10 15.60
CA CYS A 42 2.13 -1.52 14.51
C CYS A 42 1.59 -0.12 14.19
N GLN A 43 2.47 0.87 14.09
CA GLN A 43 2.11 2.23 13.71
C GLN A 43 3.10 2.79 12.69
N LEU A 44 2.64 3.73 11.86
CA LEU A 44 3.52 4.48 10.97
C LEU A 44 4.41 5.42 11.78
N THR A 45 5.68 5.49 11.41
CA THR A 45 6.58 6.55 11.87
C THR A 45 6.23 7.87 11.17
N VAL A 46 6.90 8.96 11.53
CA VAL A 46 6.79 10.22 10.78
C VAL A 46 7.19 10.02 9.31
N TYR A 47 8.28 9.30 9.08
CA TYR A 47 8.76 9.01 7.72
C TYR A 47 7.76 8.12 6.95
N GLY A 48 7.22 7.09 7.60
CA GLY A 48 6.21 6.22 6.99
C GLY A 48 4.93 6.96 6.60
N ARG A 49 4.50 7.95 7.39
CA ARG A 49 3.34 8.79 7.03
C ARG A 49 3.60 9.60 5.75
N ILE A 50 4.76 10.25 5.65
CA ILE A 50 5.15 11.01 4.44
C ILE A 50 5.22 10.08 3.22
N LEU A 51 5.74 8.86 3.39
CA LEU A 51 5.80 7.88 2.30
C LEU A 51 4.39 7.48 1.82
N VAL A 52 3.48 7.19 2.75
CA VAL A 52 2.09 6.84 2.42
C VAL A 52 1.40 7.99 1.69
N GLU A 53 1.55 9.23 2.16
CA GLU A 53 0.98 10.42 1.49
C GLU A 53 1.47 10.56 0.04
N LYS A 54 2.71 10.17 -0.25
CA LYS A 54 3.26 10.15 -1.62
C LYS A 54 2.79 8.95 -2.44
N MET A 55 2.46 7.83 -1.78
CA MET A 55 2.02 6.61 -2.46
C MET A 55 0.54 6.62 -2.82
N VAL A 56 -0.33 7.26 -2.02
CA VAL A 56 -1.78 7.29 -2.28
C VAL A 56 -2.10 7.75 -3.71
N PRO A 57 -1.56 8.86 -4.23
CA PRO A 57 -1.84 9.29 -5.59
C PRO A 57 -1.40 8.27 -6.66
N LEU A 58 -0.35 7.49 -6.39
CA LEU A 58 0.11 6.45 -7.32
C LEU A 58 -0.87 5.28 -7.35
N LEU A 59 -1.37 4.87 -6.19
CA LEU A 59 -2.40 3.82 -6.09
C LEU A 59 -3.69 4.26 -6.78
N ASP A 60 -4.13 5.49 -6.54
CA ASP A 60 -5.30 6.08 -7.21
C ASP A 60 -5.12 6.08 -8.74
N THR A 61 -3.91 6.38 -9.20
CA THR A 61 -3.58 6.33 -10.63
C THR A 61 -3.66 4.89 -11.17
N PHE A 62 -3.12 3.89 -10.46
CA PHE A 62 -3.22 2.50 -10.87
C PHE A 62 -4.65 1.98 -10.90
N ASP A 63 -5.49 2.37 -9.93
CA ASP A 63 -6.90 2.01 -9.92
C ASP A 63 -7.62 2.60 -11.14
N SER A 64 -7.35 3.88 -11.46
CA SER A 64 -7.89 4.50 -12.68
C SER A 64 -7.36 3.85 -13.97
N LEU A 65 -6.15 3.26 -13.94
CA LEU A 65 -5.57 2.55 -15.07
C LEU A 65 -6.24 1.18 -15.31
N GLY A 66 -6.64 0.50 -14.23
CA GLY A 66 -7.42 -0.75 -14.33
C GLY A 66 -8.73 -0.53 -15.08
N ASP A 67 -9.36 0.62 -14.86
CA ASP A 67 -10.59 1.00 -15.54
C ASP A 67 -10.38 1.25 -17.04
N ILE A 68 -9.29 1.93 -17.46
CA ILE A 68 -9.05 2.18 -18.89
C ILE A 68 -8.88 0.89 -19.71
N GLY A 69 -8.36 -0.18 -19.10
CA GLY A 69 -8.19 -1.49 -19.75
C GLY A 69 -9.50 -2.20 -20.11
N SER A 70 -10.62 -1.75 -19.55
CA SER A 70 -11.96 -2.27 -19.84
C SER A 70 -12.70 -1.49 -20.93
N TYR A 71 -12.21 -0.31 -21.31
CA TYR A 71 -12.78 0.47 -22.42
C TYR A 71 -12.25 -0.05 -23.75
N ASP A 72 -13.13 -0.11 -24.74
CA ASP A 72 -12.72 -0.41 -26.12
C ASP A 72 -11.75 0.68 -26.62
N MET A 73 -10.47 0.33 -26.67
CA MET A 73 -9.41 1.22 -27.16
C MET A 73 -9.39 1.32 -28.70
N ALA A 74 -10.33 0.70 -29.42
CA ALA A 74 -10.45 0.83 -30.88
C ALA A 74 -10.69 2.28 -31.36
N PHE A 75 -11.11 3.18 -30.45
CA PHE A 75 -11.22 4.62 -30.71
C PHE A 75 -9.86 5.35 -30.68
N ILE A 76 -8.83 4.82 -30.01
CA ILE A 76 -7.56 5.52 -29.86
C ILE A 76 -6.82 5.50 -31.21
N PRO A 77 -6.53 6.67 -31.82
CA PRO A 77 -5.86 6.73 -33.10
C PRO A 77 -4.49 6.02 -33.06
N PRO A 78 -4.14 5.21 -34.08
CA PRO A 78 -2.91 4.40 -34.09
C PRO A 78 -1.61 5.20 -33.92
N HIS A 79 -1.63 6.49 -34.22
CA HIS A 79 -0.46 7.37 -34.17
C HIS A 79 -0.04 7.77 -32.74
N LEU A 80 -0.83 7.43 -31.71
CA LEU A 80 -0.54 7.73 -30.30
C LEU A 80 0.21 6.60 -29.57
N PHE A 81 0.33 5.41 -30.15
CA PHE A 81 1.01 4.25 -29.54
C PHE A 81 2.51 4.16 -29.91
N LYS A 82 3.21 5.30 -29.93
CA LYS A 82 4.64 5.36 -30.26
C LYS A 82 5.55 5.09 -29.06
#